data_AF-A0A352CLY7-F1
#
_entry.id   AF-A0A352CLY7-F1
#
_cell.length_a   1.000
_cell.length_b   1.000
_cell.length_c   1.000
_cell.angle_alpha   90.00
_cell.angle_beta   90.00
_cell.angle_gamma   90.00
#
_symmetry.space_group_name_H-M   'P 1'
#
loop_
_entity.id
_entity.type
_entity.pdbx_description
1 polymer ?
#
loop_
_entity_poly.entity_id
_entity_poly.type
_entity_poly.pdbx_seq_one_letter_code
_entity_poly.pdbx_strand_id
1 'polypeptide(L)'
;MRRQIEPEQFKGTYREKIQEGDLLVMGTEPDTIKGRMPLREGIYDSLWELSLETDLGLIVDIRKIPLRQDIIDSCNAEDRDPYRIPLRDEIYIVRPESSYHLRDDLKVIGYLTSERVCRIKNKDRISYLNS
;
A
#
# COMPACT_ATOMS: atom_id res chain seq x y z
N MET A 1 -12.47 3.86 -19.78
CA MET A 1 -13.47 4.69 -19.06
C MET A 1 -13.27 4.42 -17.58
N ARG A 2 -12.74 5.37 -16.80
CA ARG A 2 -12.43 5.14 -15.37
C ARG A 2 -13.75 5.13 -14.59
N ARG A 3 -13.92 4.17 -13.68
CA ARG A 3 -15.03 4.16 -12.73
C ARG A 3 -14.88 5.41 -11.85
N GLN A 4 -15.87 6.29 -11.86
CA GLN A 4 -15.98 7.31 -10.82
C GLN A 4 -16.31 6.56 -9.53
N ILE A 5 -15.37 6.56 -8.59
CA ILE A 5 -15.61 6.05 -7.25
C ILE A 5 -16.51 7.08 -6.55
N GLU A 6 -17.65 6.62 -6.06
CA GLU A 6 -18.59 7.47 -5.35
C GLU A 6 -18.03 7.87 -3.97
N PRO A 7 -18.36 9.05 -3.42
CA PRO A 7 -17.86 9.50 -2.12
C PRO A 7 -18.09 8.56 -0.92
N GLU A 8 -18.99 7.59 -1.04
CA GLU A 8 -19.26 6.57 -0.02
C GLU A 8 -18.38 5.31 -0.15
N GLN A 9 -17.57 5.24 -1.21
CA GLN A 9 -16.68 4.10 -1.50
C GLN A 9 -15.25 4.30 -1.00
N PHE A 10 -14.95 5.44 -0.36
CA PHE A 10 -13.65 5.69 0.28
C PHE A 10 -13.50 4.76 1.50
N LYS A 11 -12.57 3.81 1.44
CA LYS A 11 -12.24 2.89 2.54
C LYS A 11 -11.14 3.44 3.45
N GLY A 12 -10.30 4.33 2.94
CA GLY A 12 -9.23 4.96 3.71
C GLY A 12 -9.75 5.97 4.73
N THR A 13 -9.01 6.18 5.83
CA THR A 13 -9.22 7.32 6.73
C THR A 13 -8.09 8.32 6.55
N TYR A 14 -8.40 9.55 6.15
CA TYR A 14 -7.42 10.60 5.87
C TYR A 14 -7.58 11.76 6.86
N ARG A 15 -6.52 12.08 7.61
CA ARG A 15 -6.47 13.16 8.60
C ARG A 15 -5.94 14.46 8.01
N GLU A 16 -5.07 14.36 7.01
CA GLU A 16 -4.43 15.50 6.35
C GLU A 16 -4.47 15.34 4.83
N LYS A 17 -4.21 16.44 4.12
CA LYS A 17 -4.09 16.43 2.66
C LYS A 17 -2.90 15.54 2.25
N ILE A 18 -3.19 14.46 1.54
CA ILE A 18 -2.19 13.59 0.91
C ILE A 18 -1.63 14.27 -0.34
N GLN A 19 -0.32 14.10 -0.57
CA GLN A 19 0.39 14.70 -1.69
C GLN A 19 1.47 13.77 -2.24
N GLU A 20 1.98 14.13 -3.42
CA GLU A 20 3.14 13.48 -3.99
C GLU A 20 4.34 13.47 -3.02
N GLY A 21 5.06 12.36 -3.02
CA GLY A 21 6.22 12.13 -2.18
C GLY A 21 5.88 11.55 -0.81
N ASP A 22 4.63 11.60 -0.35
CA ASP A 22 4.24 10.92 0.90
C ASP A 22 4.56 9.42 0.83
N LEU A 23 5.06 8.87 1.94
CA LEU A 23 5.52 7.50 2.05
C LEU A 23 4.36 6.56 2.41
N LEU A 24 4.45 5.33 1.89
CA LEU A 24 3.60 4.22 2.28
C LEU A 24 4.39 3.33 3.24
N VAL A 25 3.83 3.08 4.42
CA VAL A 25 4.49 2.37 5.52
C VAL A 25 3.56 1.27 6.05
N MET A 26 4.13 0.13 6.42
CA MET A 26 3.45 -0.96 7.12
C MET A 26 4.18 -1.33 8.40
N GLY A 27 3.47 -1.93 9.36
CA GLY A 27 3.99 -2.33 10.66
C GLY A 27 3.22 -1.68 11.80
N THR A 28 3.92 -1.28 12.85
CA THR A 28 3.31 -0.54 13.96
C THR A 28 2.74 0.80 13.52
N GLU A 29 1.75 1.34 14.23
CA GLU A 29 1.19 2.66 13.93
C GLU A 29 2.28 3.75 14.11
N PRO A 30 2.61 4.56 13.07
CA PRO A 30 3.59 5.64 13.17
C PRO A 30 3.10 6.83 14.03
N ASP A 31 4.03 7.63 14.56
CA ASP A 31 3.67 8.76 15.43
C ASP A 31 2.92 9.88 14.69
N THR A 32 3.21 10.07 13.39
CA THR A 32 2.58 11.10 12.55
C THR A 32 1.95 10.48 11.31
N ILE A 33 0.62 10.47 11.25
CA ILE A 33 -0.16 9.80 10.21
C ILE A 33 -1.05 10.80 9.48
N LYS A 34 -0.89 10.84 8.15
CA LYS A 34 -1.76 11.61 7.25
C LYS A 34 -2.97 10.81 6.83
N GLY A 35 -2.81 9.49 6.71
CA GLY A 35 -3.91 8.59 6.43
C GLY A 35 -3.59 7.13 6.65
N ARG A 36 -4.63 6.30 6.63
CA ARG A 36 -4.52 4.84 6.72
C ARG A 36 -5.46 4.18 5.72
N MET A 37 -5.02 3.06 5.17
CA MET A 37 -5.78 2.22 4.26
C MET A 37 -5.81 0.78 4.80
N PRO A 38 -6.98 0.24 5.21
CA PRO A 38 -7.07 -1.13 5.71
C PRO A 38 -6.94 -2.18 4.60
N LEU A 39 -6.30 -3.31 4.90
CA LEU A 39 -6.03 -4.40 3.96
C LEU A 39 -7.17 -5.43 3.80
N ARG A 40 -8.38 -4.98 3.47
CA ARG A 40 -9.57 -5.85 3.52
C ARG A 40 -9.58 -7.00 2.52
N GLU A 41 -9.31 -6.72 1.25
CA GLU A 41 -9.34 -7.72 0.16
C GLU A 41 -7.92 -8.18 -0.24
N GLY A 42 -6.89 -7.58 0.36
CA GLY A 42 -5.49 -7.85 0.06
C GLY A 42 -4.71 -6.57 -0.24
N ILE A 43 -3.40 -6.71 -0.35
CA ILE A 43 -2.50 -5.56 -0.46
C ILE A 43 -2.63 -4.88 -1.82
N TYR A 44 -2.74 -5.65 -2.91
CA TYR A 44 -2.87 -5.07 -4.24
C TYR A 44 -4.15 -4.25 -4.40
N ASP A 45 -5.27 -4.77 -3.91
CA ASP A 45 -6.56 -4.08 -4.00
C ASP A 45 -6.56 -2.81 -3.15
N SER A 46 -6.01 -2.88 -1.92
CA SER A 46 -5.87 -1.69 -1.07
C SER A 46 -4.93 -0.64 -1.66
N LEU A 47 -3.82 -1.03 -2.30
CA LEU A 47 -2.94 -0.09 -3.00
C LEU A 47 -3.66 0.54 -4.20
N TRP A 48 -4.38 -0.25 -4.98
CA TRP A 48 -5.17 0.25 -6.10
C TRP A 48 -6.26 1.23 -5.64
N GLU A 49 -7.03 0.89 -4.61
CA GLU A 49 -8.03 1.75 -3.99
C GLU A 49 -7.39 3.04 -3.49
N LEU A 50 -6.26 2.94 -2.80
CA LEU A 50 -5.51 4.11 -2.35
C LEU A 50 -5.13 5.06 -3.50
N SER A 51 -4.68 4.52 -4.63
CA SER A 51 -4.36 5.32 -5.83
C SER A 51 -5.60 6.06 -6.36
N LEU A 52 -6.75 5.37 -6.41
CA LEU A 52 -7.99 5.97 -6.88
C LEU A 52 -8.54 7.03 -5.92
N GLU A 53 -8.46 6.78 -4.62
CA GLU A 53 -8.95 7.69 -3.58
C GLU A 53 -8.10 8.97 -3.48
N THR A 54 -6.80 8.87 -3.73
CA THR A 54 -5.90 10.03 -3.65
C THR A 54 -5.73 10.79 -4.96
N ASP A 55 -6.24 10.24 -6.09
CA ASP A 55 -5.90 10.63 -7.47
C ASP A 55 -4.38 10.75 -7.73
N LEU A 56 -3.58 9.97 -6.99
CA LEU A 56 -2.13 9.86 -7.15
C LEU A 56 -1.78 8.46 -7.61
N GLY A 57 -0.68 8.31 -8.34
CA GLY A 57 -0.09 6.98 -8.51
C GLY A 57 0.75 6.58 -7.31
N LEU A 58 1.30 5.37 -7.39
CA LEU A 58 2.13 4.82 -6.33
C LEU A 58 3.25 3.96 -6.92
N ILE A 59 4.38 3.99 -6.23
CA ILE A 59 5.52 3.12 -6.53
C ILE A 59 5.82 2.33 -5.27
N VAL A 60 5.59 1.01 -5.33
CA VAL A 60 5.77 0.08 -4.22
C VAL A 60 6.78 -0.99 -4.60
N ASP A 61 7.72 -1.27 -3.69
CA ASP A 61 8.62 -2.42 -3.78
C ASP A 61 8.02 -3.57 -2.98
N ILE A 62 7.56 -4.59 -3.70
CA ILE A 62 6.84 -5.72 -3.09
C ILE A 62 7.70 -6.48 -2.09
N ARG A 63 9.03 -6.44 -2.26
CA ARG A 63 9.99 -7.14 -1.38
C ARG A 63 10.13 -6.46 -0.03
N LYS A 64 9.71 -5.20 0.07
CA LYS A 64 9.72 -4.45 1.33
C LYS A 64 8.46 -4.65 2.15
N ILE A 65 7.42 -5.23 1.54
CA ILE A 65 6.17 -5.53 2.22
C ILE A 65 6.42 -6.66 3.23
N PRO A 66 6.22 -6.40 4.53
CA PRO A 66 6.38 -7.44 5.53
C PRO A 66 5.18 -8.40 5.46
N LEU A 67 5.45 -9.67 5.15
CA LEU A 67 4.48 -10.76 5.26
C LEU A 67 4.99 -11.78 6.27
N ARG A 68 4.09 -12.32 7.09
CA ARG A 68 4.44 -13.39 8.03
C ARG A 68 4.68 -14.70 7.28
N GLN A 69 5.67 -15.48 7.72
CA GLN A 69 6.07 -16.72 7.05
C GLN A 69 4.94 -17.74 6.99
N ASP A 70 4.10 -17.83 8.03
CA ASP A 70 2.94 -18.73 8.05
C ASP A 70 1.89 -18.37 6.98
N ILE A 71 1.72 -17.08 6.68
CA ILE A 71 0.84 -16.61 5.61
C ILE A 71 1.40 -17.05 4.26
N ILE A 72 2.70 -16.87 4.05
CA ILE A 72 3.39 -17.28 2.82
C ILE A 72 3.26 -18.80 2.63
N ASP A 73 3.55 -19.58 3.66
CA ASP A 73 3.51 -21.04 3.61
C ASP A 73 2.09 -21.55 3.35
N SER A 74 1.09 -20.97 4.02
CA SER A 74 -0.32 -21.27 3.80
C SER A 74 -0.77 -20.94 2.38
N CYS A 75 -0.39 -19.78 1.85
CA CYS A 75 -0.71 -19.40 0.47
C CYS A 75 -0.04 -20.31 -0.55
N ASN A 76 1.22 -20.68 -0.33
CA ASN A 76 1.95 -21.61 -1.20
C ASN A 76 1.31 -23.00 -1.22
N ALA A 77 0.83 -23.50 -0.08
CA ALA A 77 0.15 -24.79 0.00
C ALA A 77 -1.17 -24.83 -0.80
N GLU A 78 -1.81 -23.67 -0.97
CA GLU A 78 -3.07 -23.51 -1.70
C GLU A 78 -2.91 -22.89 -3.10
N ASP A 79 -1.67 -22.70 -3.59
CA ASP A 79 -1.35 -22.03 -4.86
C ASP A 79 -2.01 -20.64 -5.01
N ARG A 80 -2.01 -19.86 -3.92
CA ARG A 80 -2.55 -18.50 -3.87
C ARG A 80 -1.45 -17.45 -3.78
N ASP A 81 -1.73 -16.26 -4.32
CA ASP A 81 -0.86 -15.09 -4.18
C ASP A 81 -1.09 -14.45 -2.79
N PRO A 82 -0.08 -14.41 -1.89
CA PRO A 82 -0.24 -13.87 -0.54
C PRO A 82 -0.55 -12.37 -0.51
N TYR A 83 -0.31 -11.64 -1.60
CA TYR A 83 -0.63 -10.21 -1.70
C TYR A 83 -2.09 -9.95 -2.13
N ARG A 84 -2.85 -10.99 -2.49
CA ARG A 84 -4.24 -10.94 -2.95
C ARG A 84 -5.24 -11.57 -1.97
N ILE A 85 -4.79 -11.99 -0.80
CA ILE A 85 -5.68 -12.54 0.23
C ILE A 85 -6.04 -11.47 1.26
N PRO A 86 -7.23 -11.56 1.88
CA PRO A 86 -7.60 -10.68 3.00
C PRO A 86 -6.58 -10.71 4.14
N LEU A 87 -6.17 -9.53 4.62
CA LEU A 87 -5.26 -9.38 5.76
C LEU A 87 -5.86 -8.44 6.80
N ARG A 88 -5.52 -8.65 8.07
CA ARG A 88 -5.93 -7.76 9.16
C ARG A 88 -4.80 -6.81 9.53
N ASP A 89 -4.38 -6.01 8.56
CA ASP A 89 -3.31 -5.02 8.71
C ASP A 89 -3.68 -3.72 7.96
N GLU A 90 -2.87 -2.69 8.10
CA GLU A 90 -3.09 -1.36 7.51
C GLU A 90 -1.84 -0.87 6.74
N ILE A 91 -2.07 -0.05 5.72
CA ILE A 91 -1.04 0.79 5.10
C ILE A 91 -1.18 2.19 5.67
N TYR A 92 -0.13 2.70 6.30
CA TYR A 92 -0.05 4.07 6.79
C TYR A 92 0.57 4.99 5.73
N ILE A 93 0.06 6.21 5.66
CA ILE A 93 0.54 7.27 4.79
C ILE A 93 1.14 8.35 5.68
N VAL A 94 2.43 8.61 5.49
CA VAL A 94 3.20 9.52 6.32
C VAL A 94 4.01 10.48 5.46
N ARG A 95 4.40 11.62 6.04
CA ARG A 95 5.34 12.52 5.37
C ARG A 95 6.74 11.86 5.32
N PRO A 96 7.56 12.14 4.29
CA PRO A 96 8.94 11.65 4.29
C PRO A 96 9.71 12.15 5.49
N GLU A 97 10.16 11.21 6.32
CA GLU A 97 11.03 11.47 7.44
C GLU A 97 12.08 10.36 7.51
N SER A 98 13.33 10.74 7.75
CA SER A 98 14.45 9.78 7.79
C SER A 98 14.31 8.73 8.89
N SER A 99 13.62 9.07 9.99
CA SER A 99 13.38 8.20 11.15
C SER A 99 12.64 6.92 10.79
N TYR A 100 11.70 6.96 9.84
CA TYR A 100 10.94 5.77 9.43
C TYR A 100 11.79 4.69 8.76
N HIS A 101 12.88 5.08 8.10
CA HIS A 101 13.81 4.11 7.49
C HIS A 101 14.74 3.46 8.51
N LEU A 102 14.86 4.04 9.72
CA LEU A 102 15.72 3.56 10.80
C LEU A 102 14.96 2.69 11.81
N ARG A 103 13.64 2.60 11.70
CA ARG A 103 12.78 1.81 12.58
C ARG A 103 12.69 0.36 12.13
N ASP A 104 12.85 -0.55 13.07
CA ASP A 104 12.76 -2.00 12.81
C ASP A 104 11.32 -2.49 12.72
N ASP A 105 10.42 -1.86 13.47
CA ASP A 105 8.99 -2.16 13.56
C ASP A 105 8.15 -1.56 12.44
N LEU A 106 8.75 -0.68 11.63
CA LEU A 106 8.16 -0.08 10.44
C LEU A 106 8.90 -0.53 9.18
N LYS A 107 8.16 -0.64 8.08
CA LYS A 107 8.71 -0.87 6.75
C LYS A 107 8.12 0.12 5.78
N VAL A 108 8.98 0.99 5.23
CA VAL A 108 8.63 1.85 4.10
C VAL A 108 8.55 0.99 2.84
N ILE A 109 7.34 0.75 2.36
CA ILE A 109 7.06 -0.12 1.22
C ILE A 109 7.05 0.64 -0.11
N GLY A 110 6.85 1.95 -0.07
CA GLY A 110 6.72 2.76 -1.29
C GLY A 110 6.46 4.23 -1.02
N TYR A 111 6.07 4.94 -2.06
CA TYR A 111 5.70 6.36 -2.02
C TYR A 111 4.65 6.70 -3.08
N LEU A 112 3.91 7.77 -2.84
CA LEU A 112 2.93 8.34 -3.76
C LEU A 112 3.60 9.24 -4.79
N THR A 113 3.10 9.23 -6.03
CA THR A 113 3.65 9.99 -7.15
C THR A 113 2.54 10.69 -7.93
N SER A 114 2.86 11.82 -8.55
CA SER A 114 1.98 12.50 -9.50
C SER A 114 1.82 11.72 -10.81
N GLU A 115 2.72 10.79 -11.13
CA GLU A 115 2.55 9.87 -12.25
C GLU A 115 1.33 8.98 -11.98
N ARG A 116 0.33 8.96 -12.86
CA ARG A 116 -0.87 8.12 -12.73
C ARG A 116 -0.57 6.64 -13.04
N VAL A 117 0.36 6.05 -12.31
CA VAL A 117 0.82 4.67 -12.48
C VAL A 117 0.89 3.98 -11.12
N CYS A 118 0.28 2.81 -11.01
CA CYS A 118 0.47 1.89 -9.90
C CYS A 118 1.57 0.89 -10.29
N ARG A 119 2.82 1.18 -9.87
CA ARG A 119 4.00 0.34 -10.16
C ARG A 119 4.34 -0.52 -8.96
N ILE A 120 4.22 -1.84 -9.13
CA ILE A 120 4.71 -2.82 -8.18
C ILE A 120 6.01 -3.42 -8.74
N LYS A 121 7.13 -3.18 -8.05
CA LYS A 121 8.47 -3.65 -8.45
C LYS A 121 8.77 -5.00 -7.79
N ASN A 122 9.12 -6.01 -8.58
CA ASN A 122 9.68 -7.29 -8.11
C ASN A 122 10.96 -7.63 -8.90
N LYS A 123 12.14 -7.26 -8.37
CA LYS A 123 13.46 -7.33 -9.04
C LYS A 123 13.46 -6.70 -10.45
N ASP A 124 13.27 -7.51 -11.50
CA ASP A 124 13.33 -7.13 -12.92
C ASP A 124 11.95 -7.10 -13.60
N ARG A 125 10.88 -7.46 -12.88
CA ARG A 125 9.50 -7.38 -13.37
C ARG A 125 8.80 -6.18 -12.74
N ILE A 126 8.39 -5.25 -13.60
CA ILE A 126 7.44 -4.20 -13.28
C ILE A 126 6.07 -4.73 -13.68
N SER A 127 5.22 -4.99 -12.70
CA SER A 127 3.82 -5.29 -12.94
C SER A 127 3.02 -3.99 -12.84
N TYR A 128 2.27 -3.68 -13.90
CA TYR A 128 1.26 -2.64 -13.88
C TYR A 128 -0.04 -3.29 -13.41
N LEU A 129 -0.62 -2.80 -12.32
CA LEU A 129 -2.01 -3.13 -12.00
C LEU A 129 -2.88 -2.40 -13.04
N ASN A 130 -3.21 -3.11 -14.12
CA ASN A 130 -4.15 -2.63 -15.12
C ASN A 130 -5.56 -3.11 -14.76
N SER A 131 -6.48 -2.16 -14.75
CA SER A 131 -7.94 -2.32 -14.65
C SER A 131 -8.53 -3.24 -15.70
#